data_AF-A0A845Z5A4-F1
#
_entry.id   AF-A0A845Z5A4-F1
#
_cell.length_a   1.000
_cell.length_b   1.000
_cell.length_c   1.000
_cell.angle_alpha   90.00
_cell.angle_beta   90.00
_cell.angle_gamma   90.00
#
_symmetry.space_group_name_H-M   'P 1'
#
loop_
_entity.id
_entity.type
_entity.pdbx_description
1 polymer ?
#
loop_
_entity_poly.entity_id
_entity_poly.type
_entity_poly.pdbx_seq_one_letter_code
_entity_poly.pdbx_strand_id
1 'polypeptide(L)' 'MPKSDDSTQERLPTMEELPFSDDKPLDGELQEAIPHLLQGVLYRIWGEYHNWFFGVNMGWYYAPYQDAIAPNGFLSK' A
#
# COMPACT_ATOMS: atom_id res chain seq x y z
N MET A 1 19.80 -44.20 23.71
CA MET A 1 20.69 -43.35 22.89
C MET A 1 19.85 -42.70 21.79
N PRO A 2 20.16 -41.46 21.37
CA PRO A 2 19.41 -40.22 21.68
C PRO A 2 18.33 -39.83 20.66
N LYS A 3 17.45 -38.90 21.06
CA LYS A 3 16.50 -38.17 20.21
C LYS A 3 17.26 -37.30 19.20
N SER A 4 16.78 -37.21 17.96
CA SER A 4 17.14 -36.12 17.04
C SER A 4 15.87 -35.36 16.65
N ASP A 5 15.90 -34.08 16.99
CA ASP A 5 14.93 -33.03 16.76
C ASP A 5 14.72 -32.68 15.28
N ASP A 6 13.55 -32.06 15.05
CA ASP A 6 13.33 -30.87 14.22
C ASP A 6 13.62 -30.91 12.71
N SER A 7 12.55 -30.76 11.92
CA SER A 7 12.47 -29.92 10.71
C SER A 7 11.26 -30.28 9.82
N THR A 8 10.04 -30.28 10.37
CA THR A 8 8.90 -29.93 9.51
C THR A 8 8.81 -28.41 9.50
N GLN A 9 9.81 -27.77 8.90
CA GLN A 9 9.63 -26.39 8.48
C GLN A 9 8.54 -26.44 7.42
N GLU A 10 7.29 -26.17 7.82
CA GLU A 10 6.25 -25.83 6.88
C GLU A 10 6.80 -24.67 6.04
N ARG A 11 7.07 -24.97 4.77
CA ARG A 11 7.49 -23.99 3.79
C ARG A 11 6.42 -22.91 3.78
N LEU A 12 6.82 -21.65 3.98
CA LEU A 12 5.92 -20.53 3.75
C LEU A 12 5.39 -20.59 2.31
N PRO A 13 4.08 -20.33 2.10
CA PRO A 13 3.49 -20.37 0.77
C PRO A 13 4.23 -19.41 -0.17
N THR A 14 4.39 -19.79 -1.45
CA THR A 14 4.89 -18.84 -2.46
C THR A 14 3.87 -17.75 -2.74
N MET A 15 4.31 -16.69 -3.43
CA MET A 15 3.45 -15.57 -3.78
C MET A 15 2.19 -16.02 -4.56
N GLU A 16 2.35 -17.03 -5.42
CA GLU A 16 1.29 -17.63 -6.23
C GLU A 16 0.35 -18.56 -5.42
N GLU A 17 0.80 -19.01 -4.24
CA GLU A 17 0.06 -19.90 -3.34
C GLU A 17 -0.72 -19.11 -2.27
N LEU A 18 -0.58 -17.78 -2.21
CA LEU A 18 -1.31 -16.93 -1.28
C LEU A 18 -2.79 -16.79 -1.71
N PRO A 19 -3.74 -16.82 -0.77
CA PRO A 19 -5.18 -16.73 -1.06
C PRO A 19 -5.64 -15.38 -1.66
N PHE A 20 -4.72 -14.43 -1.81
CA PHE A 20 -4.92 -13.10 -2.41
C PHE A 20 -4.17 -12.92 -3.74
N SER A 21 -3.79 -14.02 -4.40
CA SER A 21 -3.36 -13.99 -5.81
C SER A 21 -4.59 -13.83 -6.73
N ASP A 22 -5.41 -12.80 -6.49
CA ASP A 22 -6.64 -12.53 -7.27
C ASP A 22 -6.37 -11.58 -8.46
N ASP A 23 -5.13 -11.59 -8.97
CA ASP A 23 -4.62 -10.69 -10.03
C ASP A 23 -4.84 -9.19 -9.79
N LYS A 24 -5.32 -8.80 -8.60
CA LYS A 24 -5.32 -7.40 -8.18
C LYS A 24 -3.89 -7.01 -7.80
N PRO A 25 -3.48 -5.76 -8.08
CA PRO A 25 -2.20 -5.27 -7.61
C PRO A 25 -2.17 -5.49 -6.09
N LEU A 26 -1.16 -6.24 -5.64
CA LEU A 26 -1.01 -6.62 -4.25
C LEU A 26 -1.12 -5.36 -3.37
N ASP A 27 -2.18 -5.28 -2.56
CA ASP A 27 -2.32 -4.33 -1.45
C ASP A 27 -1.25 -4.67 -0.39
N GLY A 28 0.01 -4.44 -0.74
CA GLY A 28 1.18 -4.82 0.05
C GLY A 28 1.70 -3.66 0.88
N GLU A 29 2.43 -3.95 1.96
CA GLU A 29 3.06 -2.96 2.83
C GLU A 29 3.89 -1.92 2.04
N LEU A 30 4.48 -2.32 0.91
CA LEU A 30 5.22 -1.41 0.04
C LEU A 30 4.32 -0.40 -0.68
N GLN A 31 3.15 -0.83 -1.14
CA GLN A 31 2.18 0.05 -1.80
C GLN A 31 1.64 1.10 -0.84
N GLU A 32 1.57 0.77 0.45
CA GLU A 32 1.24 1.72 1.53
C GLU A 32 2.43 2.62 1.93
N ALA A 33 3.64 2.05 2.01
CA ALA A 33 4.82 2.78 2.47
C ALA A 33 5.27 3.88 1.50
N ILE A 34 5.16 3.65 0.19
CA ILE A 34 5.59 4.61 -0.84
C ILE A 34 4.83 5.94 -0.79
N PRO A 35 3.49 6.00 -0.82
CA PRO A 35 2.75 7.26 -0.78
C PRO A 35 2.98 8.02 0.54
N HIS A 36 3.10 7.31 1.67
CA HIS A 36 3.44 7.93 2.96
C HIS A 36 4.86 8.52 2.97
N LEU A 37 5.84 7.83 2.38
CA LEU A 37 7.19 8.39 2.22
C LEU A 37 7.16 9.65 1.36
N LEU A 38 6.43 9.62 0.24
CA LEU A 38 6.28 10.79 -0.64
C LEU A 38 5.61 11.96 0.10
N GLN A 39 4.56 11.70 0.88
CA GLN A 39 3.92 12.73 1.71
C GLN A 39 4.93 13.39 2.66
N GLY A 40 5.79 12.61 3.31
CA GLY A 40 6.86 13.12 4.17
C GLY A 40 7.88 13.97 3.42
N VAL A 41 8.29 13.55 2.21
CA VAL A 41 9.19 14.33 1.34
C VAL A 41 8.54 15.65 0.94
N LEU A 42 7.27 15.64 0.51
CA LEU A 42 6.52 16.83 0.12
C LEU A 42 6.37 17.81 1.28
N TYR A 43 6.03 17.31 2.47
CA TYR A 43 5.98 18.15 3.69
C TYR A 43 7.32 18.84 3.97
N ARG A 44 8.44 18.13 3.74
CA ARG A 44 9.77 18.69 3.95
C ARG A 44 10.16 19.75 2.91
N ILE A 45 9.82 19.57 1.63
CA ILE A 45 10.25 20.49 0.57
C ILE A 45 9.24 21.62 0.30
N TRP A 46 7.97 21.42 0.63
CA TRP A 46 6.87 22.36 0.37
C TRP A 46 6.10 22.78 1.64
N GLY A 47 6.65 22.53 2.83
CA GLY A 47 5.97 22.82 4.10
C GLY A 47 5.56 24.29 4.31
N GLU A 48 6.27 25.24 3.68
CA GLU A 48 5.95 26.67 3.73
C GLU A 48 4.79 27.07 2.80
N TYR A 49 4.36 26.18 1.89
CA TYR A 49 3.23 26.42 1.01
C TYR A 49 1.99 25.75 1.59
N HIS A 50 0.92 26.51 1.80
CA HIS A 50 -0.33 25.99 2.38
C HIS A 50 -1.43 25.72 1.35
N ASN A 51 -1.13 25.86 0.06
CA ASN A 51 -2.09 25.69 -1.03
C ASN A 51 -1.96 24.34 -1.75
N TRP A 52 -1.55 23.29 -1.05
CA TRP A 52 -1.50 21.94 -1.63
C TRP A 52 -2.05 20.93 -0.64
N PHE A 53 -2.54 19.82 -1.19
CA PHE A 53 -3.04 18.70 -0.44
C PHE A 53 -2.51 17.41 -1.06
N PHE A 54 -2.01 16.50 -0.22
CA PHE A 54 -1.62 15.17 -0.64
C PHE A 54 -2.46 14.14 0.10
N GLY A 55 -3.28 13.40 -0.65
CA GLY A 55 -4.15 12.35 -0.14
C GLY A 55 -3.52 10.98 -0.30
N VAL A 56 -3.69 10.10 0.69
CA VAL A 56 -3.24 8.71 0.67
C VAL A 56 -4.44 7.81 0.97
N ASN A 57 -4.64 6.76 0.16
CA ASN A 57 -5.77 5.82 0.26
C ASN A 57 -7.15 6.47 0.42
N MET A 58 -7.41 7.55 -0.31
CA MET A 58 -8.69 8.25 -0.24
C MET A 58 -9.50 8.08 -1.51
N GLY A 59 -10.79 7.81 -1.36
CA GLY A 59 -11.73 7.72 -2.48
C GLY A 59 -12.05 9.09 -3.08
N TRP A 60 -11.86 9.22 -4.39
CA TRP A 60 -12.27 10.38 -5.17
C TRP A 60 -13.58 10.09 -5.90
N TYR A 61 -14.62 10.81 -5.49
CA TYR A 61 -15.91 10.86 -6.18
C TYR A 61 -15.93 12.06 -7.14
N TYR A 62 -15.98 11.79 -8.44
CA TYR A 62 -16.08 12.84 -9.47
C TYR A 62 -17.46 12.89 -10.13
N ALA A 63 -18.28 11.85 -9.94
CA ALA A 63 -19.66 11.80 -10.40
C ALA A 63 -20.53 11.08 -9.35
N PRO A 64 -21.74 11.58 -9.02
CA PRO A 64 -22.58 11.01 -7.96
C PRO A 64 -23.02 9.56 -8.15
N TYR A 65 -22.97 9.08 -9.40
CA TYR A 65 -23.45 7.76 -9.79
C TYR A 65 -22.33 6.84 -10.30
N GLN A 66 -21.07 7.23 -10.10
CA GLN A 66 -19.92 6.40 -10.45
C GLN A 66 -19.17 6.01 -9.18
N ASP A 67 -18.56 4.83 -9.21
CA ASP A 67 -17.73 4.36 -8.11
C ASP A 67 -16.55 5.30 -7.88
N ALA A 68 -16.12 5.39 -6.63
CA ALA A 68 -14.95 6.18 -6.28
C ALA A 68 -13.68 5.57 -6.90
N ILE A 69 -12.79 6.45 -7.36
CA ILE A 69 -11.43 6.05 -7.69
C ILE A 69 -10.61 6.13 -6.40
N ALA A 70 -9.93 5.04 -6.03
CA ALA A 70 -9.06 4.99 -4.85
C ALA A 70 -7.59 4.89 -5.29
N PRO A 71 -6.92 6.02 -5.60
CA PRO A 71 -5.49 5.99 -5.87
C PRO A 71 -4.71 5.79 -4.56
N ASN A 72 -3.55 5.13 -4.65
CA ASN A 72 -2.61 4.99 -3.53
C ASN A 72 -2.11 6.37 -3.04
N GLY A 73 -2.02 7.35 -3.93
CA GLY A 73 -1.80 8.74 -3.54
C GLY A 73 -2.06 9.73 -4.67
N PHE A 74 -2.46 10.95 -4.33
CA PHE A 74 -2.64 12.04 -5.29
C PHE A 74 -2.24 13.39 -4.69
N LEU A 75 -1.75 14.28 -5.55
CA LEU A 75 -1.43 15.66 -5.23
C LEU A 75 -2.47 16.59 -5.87
N SER A 76 -3.03 17.50 -5.08
CA SER A 76 -3.95 18.55 -5.52
C SER A 76 -3.44 19.92 -5.08
N LYS A 77 -3.73 20.95 -5.89
CA LYS A 77 -3.33 22.34 -5.69
C LYS A 77 -4.43 23.28 -6.16
#